data_AF-A0A7W8HXP4-F1
#
_entry.id   AF-A0A7W8HXP4-F1
#
_cell.length_a   1.000
_cell.length_b   1.000
_cell.length_c   1.000
_cell.angle_alpha   90.00
_cell.angle_beta   90.00
_cell.angle_gamma   90.00
#
_symmetry.space_group_name_H-M   'P 1'
#
loop_
_entity.id
_entity.type
_entity.pdbx_description
1 polymer ?
#
loop_
_entity_poly.entity_id
_entity_poly.type
_entity_poly.pdbx_seq_one_letter_code
_entity_poly.pdbx_strand_id
1 'polypeptide(L)'
;MADEFDLHRELTFLVHSLRRTVEDRPPRGIGGISTAQWRRTLLALEEVRVILRQAARDGRSGSIQAELVHEAHDKLISISADSEIMETISSMKLLVFIASQRERAAMEKYRGIPAGEALIKAIDLSGAIWATRNQAEFDLVDKEELRRLQRIIPDQKISPAKFGISAGKIVVVSQHHSPMKDDVGSADAARSHLHQSGNRIIDALRASNCDRRLIEGLEGLQAKLAESDNIIELGLTNIGCEAMCNLAKAELPDAVCGMIQGHTTAVAMFVAQFPEWQRFSENAAAAELMPADIEEINRAASQIISHVEGRPELADEDVPKTIRAIRNLTSDPSTTLRKAAFALLRTIENFVATVFNFGADFIGNTAKKTADGVSDAVAKAAVVALMSVAIAGATQMTGVAGRISEAGWMKNAVEIVQRQILGE
;
A
#
# COMPACT_ATOMS: atom_id res chain seq x y z
N MET A 1 -18.88 9.60 -26.08
CA MET A 1 -19.29 8.45 -26.93
C MET A 1 -18.19 7.97 -27.87
N ALA A 2 -17.62 8.80 -28.77
CA ALA A 2 -16.56 8.33 -29.68
C ALA A 2 -15.29 7.85 -28.95
N ASP A 3 -14.89 8.55 -27.88
CA ASP A 3 -13.70 8.24 -27.07
C ASP A 3 -13.86 6.93 -26.26
N GLU A 4 -15.03 6.72 -25.65
CA GLU A 4 -15.35 5.52 -24.87
C GLU A 4 -15.32 4.23 -25.71
N PHE A 5 -15.85 4.27 -26.93
CA PHE A 5 -15.81 3.12 -27.82
C PHE A 5 -14.38 2.77 -28.23
N ASP A 6 -13.52 3.78 -28.41
CA ASP A 6 -12.11 3.58 -28.69
C ASP A 6 -11.36 3.01 -27.47
N LEU A 7 -11.66 3.46 -26.25
CA LEU A 7 -11.12 2.89 -25.00
C LEU A 7 -11.54 1.43 -24.79
N HIS A 8 -12.82 1.10 -24.95
CA HIS A 8 -13.33 -0.28 -24.78
C HIS A 8 -12.72 -1.23 -25.80
N ARG A 9 -12.58 -0.76 -27.04
CA ARG A 9 -11.92 -1.50 -28.10
C ARG A 9 -10.44 -1.73 -27.78
N GLU A 10 -9.74 -0.69 -27.34
CA GLU A 10 -8.33 -0.76 -26.94
C GLU A 10 -8.12 -1.77 -25.80
N LEU A 11 -8.92 -1.69 -24.73
CA LEU A 11 -8.90 -2.63 -23.62
C LEU A 11 -9.11 -4.07 -24.10
N THR A 12 -10.10 -4.31 -24.96
CA THR A 12 -10.39 -5.65 -25.49
C THR A 12 -9.20 -6.23 -26.26
N PHE A 13 -8.49 -5.41 -27.05
CA PHE A 13 -7.32 -5.85 -27.80
C PHE A 13 -6.09 -6.07 -26.92
N LEU A 14 -5.91 -5.24 -25.90
CA LEU A 14 -4.84 -5.38 -24.94
C LEU A 14 -4.98 -6.68 -24.14
N VAL A 15 -6.17 -6.96 -23.60
CA VAL A 15 -6.47 -8.23 -22.90
C VAL A 15 -6.29 -9.44 -23.83
N HIS A 16 -6.69 -9.33 -25.10
CA HIS A 16 -6.46 -10.40 -26.06
C HIS A 16 -4.96 -10.68 -26.29
N SER A 17 -4.16 -9.63 -26.44
CA SER A 17 -2.71 -9.71 -26.64
C SER A 17 -2.00 -10.28 -25.40
N LEU A 18 -2.43 -9.87 -24.20
CA LEU A 18 -1.97 -10.44 -22.92
C LEU A 18 -2.23 -11.94 -22.86
N ARG A 19 -3.48 -12.36 -23.09
CA ARG A 19 -3.89 -13.77 -23.06
C ARG A 19 -3.06 -14.62 -24.03
N ARG A 20 -2.80 -14.13 -25.25
CA ARG A 20 -1.93 -14.81 -26.23
C ARG A 20 -0.48 -14.87 -25.77
N THR A 21 0.05 -13.79 -25.22
CA THR A 21 1.43 -13.74 -24.72
C THR A 21 1.66 -14.79 -23.62
N VAL A 22 0.70 -14.93 -22.70
CA VAL A 22 0.71 -15.92 -21.62
C VAL A 22 0.50 -17.35 -22.17
N GLU A 23 -0.35 -17.53 -23.18
CA GLU A 23 -0.61 -18.85 -23.78
C GLU A 23 0.64 -19.40 -24.51
N ASP A 24 1.30 -18.56 -25.29
CA ASP A 24 2.43 -18.97 -26.15
C ASP A 24 3.74 -19.18 -25.36
N ARG A 25 3.78 -18.76 -24.09
CA ARG A 25 4.97 -18.81 -23.23
C ARG A 25 4.68 -19.46 -21.87
N PRO A 26 4.35 -20.76 -21.84
CA PRO A 26 4.13 -21.45 -20.57
C PRO A 26 5.40 -21.41 -19.68
N PRO A 27 5.25 -21.42 -18.35
CA PRO A 27 6.36 -21.31 -17.43
C PRO A 27 7.23 -22.56 -17.57
N ARG A 28 8.40 -22.42 -18.19
CA ARG A 28 9.40 -23.49 -18.31
C ARG A 28 10.33 -23.49 -17.09
N GLY A 29 9.76 -23.55 -15.89
CA GLY A 29 10.51 -23.52 -14.63
C GLY A 29 11.05 -22.13 -14.24
N ILE A 30 10.56 -21.07 -14.87
CA ILE A 30 10.86 -19.68 -14.49
C ILE A 30 9.79 -19.22 -13.49
N GLY A 31 10.19 -18.75 -12.31
CA GLY A 31 9.32 -18.03 -11.38
C GLY A 31 8.49 -18.86 -10.39
N GLY A 32 8.78 -20.15 -10.19
CA GLY A 32 8.12 -20.97 -9.15
C GLY A 32 6.63 -21.29 -9.38
N ILE A 33 5.99 -20.68 -10.38
CA ILE A 33 4.56 -20.87 -10.67
C ILE A 33 4.25 -22.32 -11.06
N SER A 34 3.26 -22.90 -10.39
CA SER A 34 2.72 -24.21 -10.77
C SER A 34 1.92 -24.16 -12.08
N THR A 35 1.94 -25.25 -12.86
CA THR A 35 1.10 -25.40 -14.06
C THR A 35 -0.39 -25.13 -13.78
N ALA A 36 -0.85 -25.41 -12.56
CA ALA A 36 -2.22 -25.13 -12.13
C ALA A 36 -2.50 -23.63 -11.94
N GLN A 37 -1.60 -22.90 -11.28
CA GLN A 37 -1.67 -21.42 -11.20
C GLN A 37 -1.68 -20.81 -12.61
N TRP A 38 -0.76 -21.22 -13.48
CA TRP A 38 -0.69 -20.70 -14.85
C TRP A 38 -1.98 -20.90 -15.65
N ARG A 39 -2.57 -22.11 -15.56
CA ARG A 39 -3.85 -22.40 -16.20
C ARG A 39 -4.99 -21.54 -15.65
N ARG A 40 -5.03 -21.30 -14.33
CA ARG A 40 -6.03 -20.40 -13.72
C ARG A 40 -5.89 -18.98 -14.25
N THR A 41 -4.67 -18.47 -14.39
CA THR A 41 -4.41 -17.15 -14.99
C THR A 41 -4.90 -17.06 -16.43
N LEU A 42 -4.62 -18.08 -17.24
CA LEU A 42 -5.09 -18.16 -18.62
C LEU A 42 -6.61 -18.17 -18.74
N LEU A 43 -7.27 -18.93 -17.86
CA LEU A 43 -8.74 -18.99 -17.80
C LEU A 43 -9.32 -17.64 -17.38
N ALA A 44 -8.75 -16.99 -16.37
CA ALA A 44 -9.18 -15.67 -15.92
C ALA A 44 -9.04 -14.61 -17.02
N LEU A 45 -7.91 -14.57 -17.75
CA LEU A 45 -7.73 -13.66 -18.88
C LEU A 45 -8.71 -13.94 -20.04
N GLU A 46 -9.03 -15.20 -20.28
CA GLU A 46 -10.03 -15.58 -21.29
C GLU A 46 -11.44 -15.15 -20.86
N GLU A 47 -11.77 -15.32 -19.58
CA GLU A 47 -13.03 -14.88 -19.00
C GLU A 47 -13.20 -13.35 -19.12
N VAL A 48 -12.19 -12.57 -18.74
CA VAL A 48 -12.16 -11.10 -18.94
C VAL A 48 -12.39 -10.76 -20.41
N ARG A 49 -11.74 -11.45 -21.35
CA ARG A 49 -11.93 -11.23 -22.78
C ARG A 49 -13.37 -11.48 -23.22
N VAL A 50 -14.00 -12.54 -22.71
CA VAL A 50 -15.40 -12.88 -23.02
C VAL A 50 -16.34 -11.81 -22.46
N ILE A 51 -16.15 -11.40 -21.21
CA ILE A 51 -16.91 -10.33 -20.55
C ILE A 51 -16.82 -9.03 -21.35
N LEU A 52 -15.61 -8.60 -21.73
CA LEU A 52 -15.40 -7.37 -22.52
C LEU A 52 -16.05 -7.44 -23.90
N ARG A 53 -16.08 -8.63 -24.53
CA ARG A 53 -16.78 -8.82 -25.80
C ARG A 53 -18.29 -8.78 -25.64
N GLN A 54 -18.82 -9.30 -24.54
CA GLN A 54 -20.24 -9.23 -24.21
C GLN A 54 -20.64 -7.77 -23.94
N ALA A 55 -19.87 -7.08 -23.11
CA ALA A 55 -19.97 -5.64 -22.85
C ALA A 55 -20.01 -4.82 -24.16
N ALA A 56 -19.15 -5.14 -25.13
CA ALA A 56 -19.13 -4.46 -26.43
C ALA A 56 -20.38 -4.73 -27.30
N ARG A 57 -20.98 -5.92 -27.18
CA ARG A 57 -22.18 -6.32 -27.94
C ARG A 57 -23.45 -5.73 -27.36
N ASP A 58 -23.53 -5.67 -26.04
CA ASP A 58 -24.72 -5.24 -25.30
C ASP A 58 -24.88 -3.71 -25.24
N GLY A 59 -24.11 -2.97 -26.05
CA GLY A 59 -23.95 -1.50 -26.06
C GLY A 59 -25.17 -0.63 -26.30
N ARG A 60 -26.38 -1.16 -26.12
CA ARG A 60 -27.64 -0.42 -25.99
C ARG A 60 -28.13 -0.30 -24.54
N SER A 61 -27.66 -1.13 -23.62
CA SER A 61 -28.00 -1.06 -22.19
C SER A 61 -26.80 -0.58 -21.37
N GLY A 62 -26.79 0.70 -21.01
CA GLY A 62 -25.65 1.34 -20.33
C GLY A 62 -25.24 0.68 -19.01
N SER A 63 -26.21 0.21 -18.21
CA SER A 63 -25.98 -0.42 -16.90
C SER A 63 -25.31 -1.79 -17.00
N ILE A 64 -25.87 -2.69 -17.83
CA ILE A 64 -25.34 -4.06 -18.02
C ILE A 64 -23.88 -4.02 -18.49
N GLN A 65 -23.56 -3.13 -19.43
CA GLN A 65 -22.19 -3.03 -19.91
C GLN A 65 -21.24 -2.39 -18.88
N ALA A 66 -21.70 -1.52 -17.98
CA ALA A 66 -20.87 -0.99 -16.89
C ALA A 66 -20.53 -2.09 -15.86
N GLU A 67 -21.53 -2.89 -15.46
CA GLU A 67 -21.35 -4.07 -14.59
C GLU A 67 -20.33 -5.06 -15.17
N LEU A 68 -20.45 -5.37 -16.47
CA LEU A 68 -19.50 -6.26 -17.15
C LEU A 68 -18.08 -5.67 -17.19
N VAL A 69 -17.92 -4.37 -17.43
CA VAL A 69 -16.59 -3.73 -17.43
C VAL A 69 -15.98 -3.74 -16.02
N HIS A 70 -16.80 -3.55 -14.98
CA HIS A 70 -16.37 -3.66 -13.58
C HIS A 70 -15.95 -5.09 -13.22
N GLU A 71 -16.75 -6.09 -13.59
CA GLU A 71 -16.38 -7.50 -13.39
C GLU A 71 -15.05 -7.85 -14.08
N ALA A 72 -14.84 -7.33 -15.30
CA ALA A 72 -13.57 -7.45 -16.00
C ALA A 72 -12.42 -6.76 -15.25
N HIS A 73 -12.65 -5.58 -14.67
CA HIS A 73 -11.68 -4.83 -13.88
C HIS A 73 -11.24 -5.61 -12.63
N ASP A 74 -12.19 -6.12 -11.85
CA ASP A 74 -11.92 -6.90 -10.63
C ASP A 74 -11.12 -8.18 -10.92
N LYS A 75 -11.46 -8.88 -12.00
CA LYS A 75 -10.71 -10.05 -12.43
C LYS A 75 -9.28 -9.68 -12.82
N LEU A 76 -9.06 -8.56 -13.52
CA LEU A 76 -7.71 -8.09 -13.85
C LEU A 76 -6.92 -7.71 -12.59
N ILE A 77 -7.54 -7.04 -11.62
CA ILE A 77 -6.94 -6.75 -10.30
C ILE A 77 -6.55 -8.06 -9.61
N SER A 78 -7.45 -9.06 -9.60
CA SER A 78 -7.19 -10.34 -8.94
C SER A 78 -5.99 -11.07 -9.54
N ILE A 79 -5.77 -10.98 -10.86
CA ILE A 79 -4.59 -11.53 -11.53
C ILE A 79 -3.34 -10.77 -11.10
N SER A 80 -3.41 -9.42 -11.00
CA SER A 80 -2.28 -8.60 -10.60
C SER A 80 -1.89 -8.72 -9.12
N ALA A 81 -2.81 -9.21 -8.28
CA ALA A 81 -2.57 -9.38 -6.86
C ALA A 81 -1.69 -10.61 -6.53
N ASP A 82 -1.52 -11.56 -7.46
CA ASP A 82 -0.62 -12.71 -7.31
C ASP A 82 0.80 -12.31 -7.75
N SER A 83 1.70 -12.17 -6.76
CA SER A 83 3.06 -11.68 -6.98
C SER A 83 3.90 -12.62 -7.84
N GLU A 84 3.73 -13.94 -7.72
CA GLU A 84 4.48 -14.92 -8.53
C GLU A 84 4.07 -14.81 -10.00
N ILE A 85 2.75 -14.72 -10.24
CA ILE A 85 2.19 -14.47 -11.57
C ILE A 85 2.72 -13.15 -12.14
N MET A 86 2.66 -12.07 -11.36
CA MET A 86 3.11 -10.77 -11.82
C MET A 86 4.59 -10.73 -12.16
N GLU A 87 5.45 -11.32 -11.33
CA GLU A 87 6.88 -11.42 -11.61
C GLU A 87 7.13 -12.16 -12.93
N THR A 88 6.47 -13.31 -13.09
CA THR A 88 6.64 -14.15 -14.28
C THR A 88 6.12 -13.45 -15.55
N ILE A 89 4.94 -12.84 -15.51
CA ILE A 89 4.37 -12.14 -16.67
C ILE A 89 5.17 -10.87 -16.97
N SER A 90 5.69 -10.17 -15.95
CA SER A 90 6.53 -8.99 -16.15
C SER A 90 7.85 -9.29 -16.87
N SER A 91 8.37 -10.52 -16.76
CA SER A 91 9.55 -10.94 -17.53
C SER A 91 9.27 -11.13 -19.03
N MET A 92 8.00 -11.18 -19.44
CA MET A 92 7.59 -11.45 -20.82
C MET A 92 7.38 -10.15 -21.58
N LYS A 93 7.88 -10.05 -22.82
CA LYS A 93 7.48 -8.98 -23.74
C LYS A 93 6.11 -9.24 -24.35
N LEU A 94 5.21 -8.26 -24.32
CA LEU A 94 3.88 -8.35 -24.91
C LEU A 94 3.95 -8.66 -26.41
N LEU A 95 3.25 -9.71 -26.83
CA LEU A 95 3.02 -10.03 -28.24
C LEU A 95 1.75 -9.32 -28.69
N VAL A 96 1.92 -8.18 -29.35
CA VAL A 96 0.80 -7.42 -29.94
C VAL A 96 0.26 -8.20 -31.14
N PHE A 97 -0.99 -8.67 -31.03
CA PHE A 97 -1.68 -9.37 -32.10
C PHE A 97 -2.65 -8.42 -32.81
N ILE A 98 -2.46 -8.23 -34.11
CA ILE A 98 -3.19 -7.25 -34.93
C ILE A 98 -3.87 -7.98 -36.08
N ALA A 99 -5.20 -7.87 -36.18
CA ALA A 99 -5.99 -8.37 -37.30
C ALA A 99 -6.33 -7.28 -38.33
N SER A 100 -6.29 -6.00 -37.97
CA SER A 100 -6.62 -4.88 -38.88
C SER A 100 -5.66 -3.68 -38.82
N GLN A 101 -5.60 -2.88 -39.89
CA GLN A 101 -4.83 -1.62 -39.93
C GLN A 101 -5.23 -0.64 -38.80
N ARG A 102 -6.51 -0.61 -38.44
CA ARG A 102 -7.03 0.26 -37.39
C ARG A 102 -6.64 -0.22 -35.99
N GLU A 103 -6.60 -1.54 -35.77
CA GLU A 103 -6.03 -2.16 -34.56
C GLU A 103 -4.54 -1.85 -34.41
N ARG A 104 -3.80 -1.85 -35.52
CA ARG A 104 -2.36 -1.56 -35.52
C ARG A 104 -2.06 -0.21 -34.90
N ALA A 105 -2.79 0.83 -35.30
CA ALA A 105 -2.58 2.17 -34.79
C ALA A 105 -2.85 2.27 -33.27
N ALA A 106 -3.90 1.61 -32.78
CA ALA A 106 -4.23 1.62 -31.35
C ALA A 106 -3.23 0.83 -30.49
N MET A 107 -2.68 -0.27 -31.03
CA MET A 107 -1.81 -1.18 -30.30
C MET A 107 -0.31 -0.92 -30.46
N GLU A 108 0.12 -0.08 -31.42
CA GLU A 108 1.54 0.21 -31.65
C GLU A 108 2.21 0.80 -30.40
N LYS A 109 1.47 1.57 -29.58
CA LYS A 109 1.97 2.13 -28.31
C LYS A 109 2.28 1.08 -27.24
N TYR A 110 1.74 -0.13 -27.36
CA TYR A 110 1.97 -1.26 -26.46
C TYR A 110 3.03 -2.24 -27.00
N ARG A 111 3.68 -1.90 -28.11
CA ARG A 111 4.62 -2.81 -28.75
C ARG A 111 5.90 -2.92 -27.93
N GLY A 112 6.18 -4.14 -27.45
CA GLY A 112 7.44 -4.45 -26.78
C GLY A 112 7.48 -4.10 -25.29
N ILE A 113 6.40 -3.55 -24.71
CA ILE A 113 6.30 -3.36 -23.27
C ILE A 113 6.24 -4.72 -22.54
N PRO A 114 6.69 -4.81 -21.29
CA PRO A 114 6.45 -5.96 -20.42
C PRO A 114 4.96 -6.31 -20.34
N ALA A 115 4.62 -7.60 -20.33
CA ALA A 115 3.23 -8.04 -20.23
C ALA A 115 2.63 -7.70 -18.85
N GLY A 116 3.46 -7.63 -17.79
CA GLY A 116 3.01 -7.13 -16.49
C GLY A 116 2.56 -5.67 -16.58
N GLU A 117 3.33 -4.81 -17.24
CA GLU A 117 2.97 -3.42 -17.50
C GLU A 117 1.70 -3.31 -18.36
N ALA A 118 1.57 -4.14 -19.39
CA ALA A 118 0.37 -4.22 -20.22
C ALA A 118 -0.88 -4.63 -19.41
N LEU A 119 -0.73 -5.52 -18.42
CA LEU A 119 -1.83 -5.88 -17.52
C LEU A 119 -2.26 -4.69 -16.66
N ILE A 120 -1.31 -3.94 -16.10
CA ILE A 120 -1.62 -2.71 -15.36
C ILE A 120 -2.35 -1.71 -16.25
N LYS A 121 -1.92 -1.52 -17.51
CA LYS A 121 -2.63 -0.66 -18.47
C LYS A 121 -4.05 -1.15 -18.78
N ALA A 122 -4.29 -2.45 -18.81
CA ALA A 122 -5.64 -2.99 -18.94
C ALA A 122 -6.52 -2.68 -17.72
N ILE A 123 -5.95 -2.73 -16.50
CA ILE A 123 -6.65 -2.31 -15.27
C ILE A 123 -6.98 -0.82 -15.35
N ASP A 124 -6.03 0.03 -15.73
CA ASP A 124 -6.26 1.48 -15.84
C ASP A 124 -7.34 1.82 -16.87
N LEU A 125 -7.30 1.19 -18.05
CA LEU A 125 -8.30 1.39 -19.11
C LEU A 125 -9.69 0.92 -18.67
N SER A 126 -9.81 -0.23 -18.02
CA SER A 126 -11.10 -0.72 -17.50
C SER A 126 -11.66 0.22 -16.44
N GLY A 127 -10.82 0.71 -15.51
CA GLY A 127 -11.20 1.71 -14.53
C GLY A 127 -11.63 3.04 -15.15
N ALA A 128 -10.94 3.50 -16.21
CA ALA A 128 -11.29 4.72 -16.92
C ALA A 128 -12.62 4.60 -17.69
N ILE A 129 -12.86 3.48 -18.38
CA ILE A 129 -14.14 3.21 -19.07
C ILE A 129 -15.29 3.21 -18.07
N TRP A 130 -15.08 2.51 -16.96
CA TRP A 130 -16.05 2.42 -15.88
C TRP A 130 -16.33 3.80 -15.25
N ALA A 131 -15.29 4.58 -14.91
CA ALA A 131 -15.43 5.94 -14.36
C ALA A 131 -16.09 6.92 -15.34
N THR A 132 -15.82 6.80 -16.64
CA THR A 132 -16.45 7.65 -17.68
C THR A 132 -17.94 7.38 -17.80
N ARG A 133 -18.38 6.11 -17.63
CA ARG A 133 -19.80 5.76 -17.66
C ARG A 133 -20.53 6.15 -16.39
N ASN A 134 -19.89 5.93 -15.26
CA ASN A 134 -20.45 6.30 -13.98
C ASN A 134 -20.33 7.81 -13.72
N GLN A 135 -19.86 8.60 -14.69
CA GLN A 135 -19.85 10.06 -14.59
C GLN A 135 -21.26 10.65 -14.39
N ALA A 136 -22.32 9.99 -14.88
CA ALA A 136 -23.72 10.36 -14.58
C ALA A 136 -24.22 9.82 -13.22
N GLU A 137 -23.57 8.78 -12.68
CA GLU A 137 -23.88 8.16 -11.39
C GLU A 137 -23.15 8.87 -10.24
N PHE A 138 -21.98 9.45 -10.51
CA PHE A 138 -21.27 10.37 -9.62
C PHE A 138 -22.07 11.65 -9.33
N ASP A 139 -22.97 12.05 -10.24
CA ASP A 139 -23.93 13.13 -10.02
C ASP A 139 -25.14 12.69 -9.16
N LEU A 140 -25.35 11.38 -8.98
CA LEU A 140 -26.38 10.75 -8.12
C LEU A 140 -25.83 10.25 -6.78
N VAL A 141 -24.61 10.63 -6.40
CA VAL A 141 -24.01 10.25 -5.12
C VAL A 141 -24.92 10.68 -3.97
N ASP A 142 -25.25 9.72 -3.11
CA ASP A 142 -26.06 9.99 -1.93
C ASP A 142 -25.22 10.83 -0.96
N LYS A 143 -25.54 12.14 -0.91
CA LYS A 143 -24.88 13.11 -0.05
C LYS A 143 -24.96 12.71 1.42
N GLU A 144 -25.98 11.95 1.84
CA GLU A 144 -26.07 11.49 3.21
C GLU A 144 -25.11 10.31 3.49
N GLU A 145 -24.93 9.39 2.55
CA GLU A 145 -23.92 8.32 2.66
C GLU A 145 -22.50 8.88 2.61
N LEU A 146 -22.19 9.90 1.81
CA LEU A 146 -20.89 10.59 1.87
C LEU A 146 -20.66 11.27 3.22
N ARG A 147 -21.67 11.95 3.77
CA ARG A 147 -21.57 12.56 5.12
C ARG A 147 -21.40 11.49 6.18
N ARG A 148 -22.08 10.35 6.02
CA ARG A 148 -21.94 9.21 6.92
C ARG A 148 -20.51 8.66 6.84
N LEU A 149 -19.96 8.50 5.65
CA LEU A 149 -18.57 8.10 5.43
C LEU A 149 -17.60 9.05 6.17
N GLN A 150 -17.72 10.36 5.95
CA GLN A 150 -16.91 11.36 6.64
C GLN A 150 -17.06 11.33 8.18
N ARG A 151 -18.22 10.93 8.70
CA ARG A 151 -18.46 10.82 10.16
C ARG A 151 -17.84 9.56 10.77
N ILE A 152 -17.72 8.47 10.02
CA ILE A 152 -17.20 7.20 10.53
C ILE A 152 -15.69 7.07 10.37
N ILE A 153 -15.08 7.77 9.40
CA ILE A 153 -13.62 7.77 9.23
C ILE A 153 -13.01 8.56 10.38
N PRO A 154 -12.17 7.95 11.22
CA PRO A 154 -11.53 8.65 12.31
C PRO A 154 -10.35 9.50 11.80
N ASP A 155 -9.91 10.42 12.63
CA ASP A 155 -8.60 11.05 12.47
C ASP A 155 -7.49 10.00 12.53
N GLN A 156 -6.38 10.29 11.83
CA GLN A 156 -5.19 9.45 11.85
C GLN A 156 -4.67 9.25 13.28
N LYS A 157 -4.42 7.99 13.63
CA LYS A 157 -4.00 7.54 14.95
C LYS A 157 -2.49 7.71 15.12
N ILE A 158 -2.04 7.61 16.37
CA ILE A 158 -0.61 7.60 16.70
C ILE A 158 0.02 6.34 16.09
N SER A 159 1.02 6.53 15.24
CA SER A 159 1.71 5.47 14.52
C SER A 159 3.09 5.96 14.06
N PRO A 160 3.95 5.08 13.52
CA PRO A 160 5.21 5.50 12.94
C PRO A 160 5.05 6.24 11.61
N ALA A 161 3.88 6.23 10.99
CA ALA A 161 3.67 6.89 9.70
C ALA A 161 2.27 7.51 9.61
N LYS A 162 2.27 8.81 9.33
CA LYS A 162 1.08 9.55 8.93
C LYS A 162 1.17 9.92 7.47
N PHE A 163 0.02 10.01 6.83
CA PHE A 163 -0.11 10.31 5.43
C PHE A 163 -0.84 11.62 5.21
N GLY A 164 -0.63 12.22 4.06
CA GLY A 164 -1.34 13.41 3.61
C GLY A 164 -1.56 13.34 2.11
N ILE A 165 -2.29 14.30 1.57
CA ILE A 165 -2.45 14.45 0.13
C ILE A 165 -1.78 15.74 -0.31
N SER A 166 -0.86 15.64 -1.27
CA SER A 166 -0.20 16.77 -1.91
C SER A 166 -0.25 16.60 -3.41
N ALA A 167 -0.74 17.61 -4.12
CA ALA A 167 -0.92 17.58 -5.58
C ALA A 167 -1.66 16.33 -6.10
N GLY A 168 -2.66 15.84 -5.35
CA GLY A 168 -3.45 14.65 -5.69
C GLY A 168 -2.74 13.31 -5.44
N LYS A 169 -1.53 13.32 -4.88
CA LYS A 169 -0.77 12.13 -4.50
C LYS A 169 -0.78 11.96 -2.99
N ILE A 170 -0.74 10.70 -2.54
CA ILE A 170 -0.48 10.42 -1.13
C ILE A 170 1.02 10.61 -0.82
N VAL A 171 1.30 11.28 0.30
CA VAL A 171 2.66 11.60 0.77
C VAL A 171 2.81 11.20 2.23
N VAL A 172 4.03 10.94 2.68
CA VAL A 172 4.33 10.78 4.11
C VAL A 172 4.43 12.16 4.75
N VAL A 173 3.77 12.35 5.88
CA VAL A 173 3.76 13.61 6.63
C VAL A 173 4.73 13.51 7.79
N SER A 174 5.64 14.48 7.90
CA SER A 174 6.55 14.57 9.06
C SER A 174 5.73 14.75 10.34
N GLN A 175 6.07 13.96 11.35
CA GLN A 175 5.50 14.03 12.67
C GLN A 175 6.53 14.73 13.55
N HIS A 176 6.18 15.86 14.15
CA HIS A 176 7.05 16.50 15.14
C HIS A 176 6.53 16.16 16.53
N HIS A 177 7.41 15.59 17.36
CA HIS A 177 7.11 15.29 18.76
C HIS A 177 7.97 16.14 19.68
N SER A 178 7.40 16.52 20.82
CA SER A 178 8.12 17.25 21.86
C SER A 178 8.02 16.48 23.16
N PRO A 179 9.11 16.40 23.94
CA PRO A 179 9.04 15.84 25.29
C PRO A 179 8.10 16.69 26.15
N MET A 180 7.72 16.17 27.33
CA MET A 180 6.99 16.97 28.31
C MET A 180 7.76 18.26 28.62
N LYS A 181 7.05 19.38 28.83
CA LYS A 181 7.67 20.71 28.97
C LYS A 181 8.74 20.77 30.06
N ASP A 182 8.54 20.02 31.13
CA ASP A 182 9.46 19.98 32.28
C ASP A 182 10.71 19.12 31.99
N ASP A 183 10.67 18.27 30.97
CA ASP A 183 11.71 17.30 30.63
C ASP A 183 12.60 17.71 29.45
N VAL A 184 12.33 18.84 28.77
CA VAL A 184 13.05 19.26 27.54
C VAL A 184 14.57 19.25 27.73
N GLY A 185 15.08 19.88 28.80
CA GLY A 185 16.51 19.93 29.07
C GLY A 185 17.13 18.57 29.39
N SER A 186 16.36 17.68 30.03
CA SER A 186 16.78 16.30 30.31
C SER A 186 16.83 15.47 29.04
N ALA A 187 15.81 15.61 28.18
CA ALA A 187 15.71 14.92 26.91
C ALA A 187 16.85 15.31 25.95
N ASP A 188 17.20 16.59 25.87
CA ASP A 188 18.30 17.07 25.01
C ASP A 188 19.68 16.58 25.50
N ALA A 189 19.90 16.58 26.83
CA ALA A 189 21.10 16.04 27.43
C ALA A 189 21.22 14.52 27.21
N ALA A 190 20.12 13.78 27.41
CA ALA A 190 20.04 12.35 27.16
C ALA A 190 20.32 12.03 25.69
N ARG A 191 19.71 12.77 24.76
CA ARG A 191 19.94 12.60 23.31
C ARG A 191 21.40 12.81 22.93
N SER A 192 22.01 13.88 23.43
CA SER A 192 23.43 14.18 23.18
C SER A 192 24.34 13.07 23.69
N HIS A 193 24.05 12.53 24.87
CA HIS A 193 24.79 11.40 25.43
C HIS A 193 24.60 10.12 24.61
N LEU A 194 23.36 9.83 24.21
CA LEU A 194 23.03 8.67 23.39
C LEU A 194 23.77 8.71 22.04
N HIS A 195 23.82 9.87 21.37
CA HIS A 195 24.61 10.06 20.14
C HIS A 195 26.09 9.72 20.32
N GLN A 196 26.70 10.25 21.38
CA GLN A 196 28.11 9.98 21.66
C GLN A 196 28.34 8.51 21.97
N SER A 197 27.47 7.90 22.76
CA SER A 197 27.57 6.48 23.13
C SER A 197 27.38 5.58 21.90
N GLY A 198 26.39 5.86 21.05
CA GLY A 198 26.10 5.07 19.87
C GLY A 198 27.24 5.10 18.85
N ASN A 199 27.83 6.27 18.60
CA ASN A 199 28.99 6.40 17.71
C ASN A 199 30.20 5.58 18.20
N ARG A 200 30.47 5.59 19.51
CA ARG A 200 31.54 4.76 20.09
C ARG A 200 31.30 3.26 19.90
N ILE A 201 30.04 2.82 19.98
CA ILE A 201 29.67 1.41 19.74
C ILE A 201 29.85 1.06 18.27
N ILE A 202 29.42 1.92 17.35
CA ILE A 202 29.61 1.73 15.90
C ILE A 202 31.11 1.58 15.58
N ASP A 203 31.97 2.43 16.15
CA ASP A 203 33.42 2.34 15.94
C ASP A 203 34.00 1.03 16.50
N ALA A 204 33.54 0.59 17.67
CA ALA A 204 33.94 -0.69 18.26
C ALA A 204 33.48 -1.89 17.41
N LEU A 205 32.25 -1.84 16.86
CA LEU A 205 31.71 -2.87 15.99
C LEU A 205 32.46 -2.93 14.65
N ARG A 206 32.79 -1.79 14.05
CA ARG A 206 33.62 -1.71 12.82
C ARG A 206 35.03 -2.26 13.03
N ALA A 207 35.56 -2.17 14.25
CA ALA A 207 36.83 -2.78 14.63
C ALA A 207 36.71 -4.27 14.97
N SER A 208 35.50 -4.82 15.03
CA SER A 208 35.21 -6.23 15.29
C SER A 208 34.82 -6.97 14.00
N ASN A 209 34.95 -8.30 13.97
CA ASN A 209 34.53 -9.12 12.82
C ASN A 209 33.03 -9.48 12.86
N CYS A 210 32.19 -8.50 13.21
CA CYS A 210 30.74 -8.71 13.34
C CYS A 210 30.02 -8.61 11.98
N ASP A 211 28.80 -9.17 11.90
CA ASP A 211 27.94 -9.04 10.73
C ASP A 211 27.65 -7.56 10.43
N ARG A 212 27.85 -7.15 9.18
CA ARG A 212 27.60 -5.79 8.69
C ARG A 212 26.16 -5.32 8.94
N ARG A 213 25.19 -6.22 8.94
CA ARG A 213 23.78 -5.91 9.21
C ARG A 213 23.57 -5.32 10.61
N LEU A 214 24.37 -5.76 11.59
CA LEU A 214 24.32 -5.22 12.95
C LEU A 214 24.81 -3.77 12.98
N ILE A 215 25.88 -3.46 12.24
CA ILE A 215 26.43 -2.10 12.10
C ILE A 215 25.38 -1.20 11.43
N GLU A 216 24.83 -1.64 10.30
CA GLU A 216 23.82 -0.88 9.55
C GLU A 216 22.55 -0.62 10.37
N GLY A 217 22.13 -1.61 11.18
CA GLY A 217 21.03 -1.44 12.13
C GLY A 217 21.30 -0.34 13.16
N LEU A 218 22.47 -0.36 13.78
CA LEU A 218 22.85 0.64 14.79
C LEU A 218 23.06 2.03 14.18
N GLU A 219 23.64 2.11 12.99
CA GLU A 219 23.74 3.36 12.21
C GLU A 219 22.35 3.93 11.89
N GLY A 220 21.40 3.09 11.48
CA GLY A 220 20.01 3.49 11.27
C GLY A 220 19.35 4.01 12.54
N LEU A 221 19.59 3.36 13.69
CA LEU A 221 19.13 3.85 14.99
C LEU A 221 19.72 5.23 15.33
N GLN A 222 21.01 5.45 15.09
CA GLN A 222 21.66 6.74 15.33
C GLN A 222 21.13 7.83 14.41
N ALA A 223 20.92 7.55 13.13
CA ALA A 223 20.34 8.51 12.19
C ALA A 223 18.96 8.99 12.68
N LYS A 224 18.09 8.05 13.11
CA LYS A 224 16.77 8.39 13.65
C LYS A 224 16.82 9.16 14.97
N LEU A 225 17.79 8.84 15.83
CA LEU A 225 18.04 9.59 17.05
C LEU A 225 18.52 11.03 16.76
N ALA A 226 19.16 11.28 15.61
CA ALA A 226 19.60 12.62 15.21
C ALA A 226 18.42 13.46 14.71
N GLU A 227 17.62 12.87 13.82
CA GLU A 227 16.43 13.50 13.23
C GLU A 227 15.37 13.81 14.29
N SER A 228 15.16 12.92 15.26
CA SER A 228 14.33 13.12 16.46
C SER A 228 12.83 13.43 16.26
N ASP A 229 12.36 13.45 15.02
CA ASP A 229 11.00 13.87 14.70
C ASP A 229 9.97 12.82 15.11
N ASN A 230 10.27 11.54 14.88
CA ASN A 230 9.31 10.44 15.04
C ASN A 230 9.68 9.47 16.17
N ILE A 231 9.15 9.73 17.36
CA ILE A 231 9.50 8.94 18.55
C ILE A 231 9.01 7.49 18.49
N ILE A 232 7.91 7.23 17.78
CA ILE A 232 7.37 5.88 17.62
C ILE A 232 8.30 5.05 16.73
N GLU A 233 8.73 5.63 15.61
CA GLU A 233 9.71 5.00 14.73
C GLU A 233 11.03 4.73 15.46
N LEU A 234 11.55 5.71 16.22
CA LEU A 234 12.76 5.53 17.02
C LEU A 234 12.63 4.37 18.02
N GLY A 235 11.51 4.29 18.73
CA GLY A 235 11.25 3.22 19.69
C GLY A 235 11.18 1.84 19.03
N LEU A 236 10.57 1.73 17.85
CA LEU A 236 10.50 0.47 17.10
C LEU A 236 11.86 0.07 16.53
N THR A 237 12.62 1.01 15.97
CA THR A 237 13.99 0.76 15.48
C THR A 237 14.88 0.29 16.62
N ASN A 238 14.75 0.88 17.81
CA ASN A 238 15.52 0.46 18.99
C ASN A 238 15.22 -0.99 19.38
N ILE A 239 13.93 -1.37 19.40
CA ILE A 239 13.52 -2.75 19.67
C ILE A 239 14.11 -3.71 18.61
N GLY A 240 14.09 -3.31 17.33
CA GLY A 240 14.71 -4.10 16.25
C GLY A 240 16.22 -4.28 16.44
N CYS A 241 16.94 -3.21 16.81
CA CYS A 241 18.36 -3.26 17.15
C CYS A 241 18.65 -4.20 18.32
N GLU A 242 17.84 -4.17 19.38
CA GLU A 242 17.98 -5.07 20.52
C GLU A 242 17.83 -6.54 20.09
N ALA A 243 16.81 -6.85 19.27
CA ALA A 243 16.61 -8.20 18.75
C ALA A 243 17.79 -8.68 17.89
N MET A 244 18.31 -7.84 16.99
CA MET A 244 19.49 -8.17 16.19
C MET A 244 20.73 -8.41 17.06
N CYS A 245 20.95 -7.58 18.08
CA CYS A 245 22.07 -7.77 19.01
C CYS A 245 21.96 -9.10 19.76
N ASN A 246 20.76 -9.50 20.17
CA ASN A 246 20.55 -10.78 20.84
C ASN A 246 20.88 -11.97 19.95
N LEU A 247 20.60 -11.89 18.64
CA LEU A 247 20.98 -12.92 17.67
C LEU A 247 22.50 -12.98 17.44
N ALA A 248 23.18 -11.82 17.42
CA ALA A 248 24.63 -11.73 17.22
C ALA A 248 25.45 -11.95 18.50
N LYS A 249 24.81 -12.19 19.65
CA LYS A 249 25.47 -12.21 20.97
C LYS A 249 26.63 -13.20 21.07
N ALA A 250 26.54 -14.35 20.40
CA ALA A 250 27.59 -15.37 20.44
C ALA A 250 28.85 -14.98 19.64
N GLU A 251 28.76 -13.99 18.76
CA GLU A 251 29.84 -13.56 17.86
C GLU A 251 30.55 -12.30 18.37
N LEU A 252 30.05 -11.69 19.43
CA LEU A 252 30.50 -10.40 19.94
C LEU A 252 31.23 -10.54 21.29
N PRO A 253 32.26 -9.72 21.56
CA PRO A 253 32.84 -9.62 22.89
C PRO A 253 31.79 -9.17 23.93
N ASP A 254 31.82 -9.75 25.14
CA ASP A 254 30.89 -9.41 26.23
C ASP A 254 30.83 -7.90 26.53
N ALA A 255 31.96 -7.21 26.44
CA ALA A 255 32.03 -5.76 26.63
C ALA A 255 31.21 -5.01 25.58
N VAL A 256 31.27 -5.43 24.30
CA VAL A 256 30.51 -4.80 23.21
C VAL A 256 29.01 -5.11 23.36
N CYS A 257 28.66 -6.35 23.71
CA CYS A 257 27.29 -6.72 24.06
C CYS A 257 26.73 -5.85 25.19
N GLY A 258 27.51 -5.66 26.26
CA GLY A 258 27.13 -4.81 27.39
C GLY A 258 26.94 -3.34 26.98
N MET A 259 27.79 -2.81 26.09
CA MET A 259 27.62 -1.45 25.56
C MET A 259 26.35 -1.32 24.71
N ILE A 260 26.05 -2.27 23.82
CA ILE A 260 24.84 -2.23 23.00
C ILE A 260 23.60 -2.34 23.88
N GLN A 261 23.56 -3.29 24.83
CA GLN A 261 22.43 -3.47 25.73
C GLN A 261 22.20 -2.22 26.61
N GLY A 262 23.27 -1.62 27.13
CA GLY A 262 23.17 -0.36 27.87
C GLY A 262 22.63 0.79 27.00
N HIS A 263 23.07 0.86 25.75
CA HIS A 263 22.62 1.86 24.79
C HIS A 263 21.15 1.68 24.42
N THR A 264 20.71 0.49 24.03
CA THR A 264 19.30 0.22 23.66
C THR A 264 18.36 0.44 24.84
N THR A 265 18.80 0.10 26.07
CA THR A 265 18.05 0.42 27.30
C THR A 265 17.93 1.92 27.50
N ALA A 266 19.01 2.67 27.32
CA ALA A 266 18.99 4.13 27.48
C ALA A 266 18.13 4.82 26.39
N VAL A 267 18.13 4.31 25.15
CA VAL A 267 17.19 4.78 24.11
C VAL A 267 15.75 4.46 24.49
N ALA A 268 15.46 3.27 25.05
CA ALA A 268 14.13 2.91 25.53
C ALA A 268 13.65 3.86 26.65
N MET A 269 14.54 4.24 27.56
CA MET A 269 14.24 5.25 28.60
C MET A 269 14.04 6.65 28.01
N PHE A 270 14.79 7.01 26.96
CA PHE A 270 14.61 8.27 26.27
C PHE A 270 13.23 8.37 25.59
N VAL A 271 12.84 7.36 24.80
CA VAL A 271 11.51 7.36 24.14
C VAL A 271 10.36 7.33 25.14
N ALA A 272 10.57 6.75 26.33
CA ALA A 272 9.56 6.74 27.40
C ALA A 272 9.23 8.13 27.98
N GLN A 273 10.06 9.14 27.73
CA GLN A 273 9.79 10.54 28.12
C GLN A 273 8.71 11.21 27.24
N PHE A 274 8.28 10.55 26.16
CA PHE A 274 7.33 11.10 25.19
C PHE A 274 5.95 10.47 25.38
N PRO A 275 4.88 11.26 25.61
CA PRO A 275 3.53 10.75 25.81
C PRO A 275 3.00 9.88 24.67
N GLU A 276 3.41 10.16 23.43
CA GLU A 276 3.00 9.42 22.24
C GLU A 276 3.48 7.98 22.28
N TRP A 277 4.72 7.75 22.71
CA TRP A 277 5.27 6.40 22.86
C TRP A 277 4.54 5.60 23.93
N GLN A 278 4.17 6.25 25.04
CA GLN A 278 3.40 5.61 26.12
C GLN A 278 2.03 5.16 25.61
N ARG A 279 1.26 6.08 25.01
CA ARG A 279 -0.07 5.79 24.44
C ARG A 279 0.01 4.71 23.36
N PHE A 280 1.00 4.79 22.48
CA PHE A 280 1.21 3.78 21.45
C PHE A 280 1.51 2.40 22.06
N SER A 281 2.41 2.35 23.05
CA SER A 281 2.79 1.11 23.73
C SER A 281 1.63 0.46 24.49
N GLU A 282 0.80 1.27 25.17
CA GLU A 282 -0.41 0.81 25.86
C GLU A 282 -1.42 0.23 24.87
N ASN A 283 -1.71 0.95 23.79
CA ASN A 283 -2.63 0.49 22.76
C ASN A 283 -2.12 -0.79 22.07
N ALA A 284 -0.81 -0.89 21.83
CA ALA A 284 -0.20 -2.08 21.25
C ALA A 284 -0.31 -3.30 22.19
N ALA A 285 -0.19 -3.09 23.50
CA ALA A 285 -0.37 -4.14 24.49
C ALA A 285 -1.83 -4.62 24.57
N ALA A 286 -2.78 -3.70 24.42
CA ALA A 286 -4.22 -3.98 24.47
C ALA A 286 -4.77 -4.66 23.21
N ALA A 287 -4.09 -4.58 22.06
CA ALA A 287 -4.61 -5.05 20.77
C ALA A 287 -4.66 -6.59 20.61
N GLU A 288 -4.11 -7.36 21.56
CA GLU A 288 -4.14 -8.85 21.60
C GLU A 288 -3.94 -9.55 20.24
N LEU A 289 -2.97 -9.08 19.44
CA LEU A 289 -2.71 -9.61 18.09
C LEU A 289 -2.22 -11.07 18.12
N MET A 290 -2.86 -11.90 17.32
CA MET A 290 -2.52 -13.32 17.09
C MET A 290 -1.62 -13.47 15.85
N PRO A 291 -0.85 -14.57 15.71
CA PRO A 291 0.01 -14.78 14.54
C PRO A 291 -0.72 -14.69 13.19
N ALA A 292 -1.95 -15.20 13.09
CA ALA A 292 -2.78 -15.07 11.89
C ALA A 292 -3.09 -13.60 11.55
N ASP A 293 -3.28 -12.74 12.56
CA ASP A 293 -3.51 -11.30 12.36
C ASP A 293 -2.26 -10.65 11.75
N ILE A 294 -1.07 -11.05 12.21
CA ILE A 294 0.20 -10.54 11.71
C ILE A 294 0.37 -10.90 10.23
N GLU A 295 -0.05 -12.09 9.81
CA GLU A 295 -0.05 -12.50 8.40
C GLU A 295 -1.03 -11.67 7.55
N GLU A 296 -2.25 -11.44 8.04
CA GLU A 296 -3.25 -10.58 7.37
C GLU A 296 -2.74 -9.14 7.22
N ILE A 297 -2.17 -8.55 8.28
CA ILE A 297 -1.56 -7.21 8.25
C ILE A 297 -0.42 -7.15 7.24
N ASN A 298 0.48 -8.14 7.24
CA ASN A 298 1.60 -8.20 6.29
C ASN A 298 1.12 -8.30 4.83
N ARG A 299 0.06 -9.07 4.58
CA ARG A 299 -0.55 -9.21 3.25
C ARG A 299 -1.16 -7.89 2.79
N ALA A 300 -1.93 -7.22 3.65
CA ALA A 300 -2.51 -5.92 3.36
C ALA A 300 -1.43 -4.87 3.03
N ALA A 301 -0.36 -4.80 3.83
CA ALA A 301 0.78 -3.93 3.56
C ALA A 301 1.45 -4.24 2.21
N SER A 302 1.66 -5.51 1.89
CA SER A 302 2.28 -5.95 0.63
C SER A 302 1.45 -5.54 -0.58
N GLN A 303 0.13 -5.67 -0.47
CA GLN A 303 -0.78 -5.24 -1.53
C GLN A 303 -0.72 -3.72 -1.71
N ILE A 304 -0.79 -2.93 -0.63
CA ILE A 304 -0.69 -1.47 -0.74
C ILE A 304 0.63 -1.06 -1.41
N ILE A 305 1.77 -1.62 -0.95
CA ILE A 305 3.09 -1.36 -1.54
C ILE A 305 3.08 -1.67 -3.05
N SER A 306 2.65 -2.88 -3.44
CA SER A 306 2.64 -3.30 -4.84
C SER A 306 1.80 -2.38 -5.73
N HIS A 307 0.60 -2.00 -5.29
CA HIS A 307 -0.29 -1.15 -6.07
C HIS A 307 0.25 0.27 -6.22
N VAL A 308 0.83 0.82 -5.15
CA VAL A 308 1.38 2.18 -5.15
C VAL A 308 2.68 2.26 -5.96
N GLU A 309 3.55 1.25 -5.88
CA GLU A 309 4.78 1.20 -6.67
C GLU A 309 4.53 1.00 -8.16
N GLY A 310 3.48 0.24 -8.51
CA GLY A 310 3.03 0.11 -9.89
C GLY A 310 2.45 1.41 -10.48
N ARG A 311 2.19 2.43 -9.65
CA ARG A 311 1.52 3.68 -10.04
C ARG A 311 2.13 4.91 -9.33
N PRO A 312 3.32 5.37 -9.77
CA PRO A 312 4.02 6.53 -9.17
C PRO A 312 3.25 7.85 -9.26
N GLU A 313 2.18 7.91 -10.06
CA GLU A 313 1.24 9.02 -10.12
C GLU A 313 0.32 9.09 -8.90
N LEU A 314 0.14 8.01 -8.13
CA LEU A 314 -0.77 7.96 -6.98
C LEU A 314 -0.09 8.32 -5.65
N ALA A 315 1.21 8.08 -5.53
CA ALA A 315 1.95 8.36 -4.30
C ALA A 315 3.36 8.86 -4.56
N ASP A 316 3.91 9.54 -3.56
CA ASP A 316 5.34 9.77 -3.45
C ASP A 316 6.11 8.46 -3.18
N GLU A 317 7.37 8.39 -3.61
CA GLU A 317 8.24 7.22 -3.41
C GLU A 317 8.48 6.90 -1.93
N ASP A 318 8.36 7.89 -1.04
CA ASP A 318 8.54 7.70 0.40
C ASP A 318 7.41 6.90 1.03
N VAL A 319 6.22 6.86 0.43
CA VAL A 319 5.07 6.10 0.94
C VAL A 319 5.34 4.59 0.94
N PRO A 320 5.60 3.93 -0.21
CA PRO A 320 5.89 2.50 -0.22
C PRO A 320 7.20 2.16 0.51
N LYS A 321 8.21 3.04 0.48
CA LYS A 321 9.46 2.86 1.26
C LYS A 321 9.17 2.80 2.77
N THR A 322 8.36 3.71 3.28
CA THR A 322 8.00 3.79 4.71
C THR A 322 7.20 2.58 5.15
N ILE A 323 6.16 2.20 4.39
CA ILE A 323 5.34 1.02 4.71
C ILE A 323 6.20 -0.25 4.70
N ARG A 324 7.12 -0.38 3.74
CA ARG A 324 8.07 -1.50 3.67
C ARG A 324 9.02 -1.51 4.85
N ALA A 325 9.57 -0.37 5.25
CA ALA A 325 10.48 -0.29 6.39
C ALA A 325 9.81 -0.82 7.67
N ILE A 326 8.57 -0.39 7.93
CA ILE A 326 7.80 -0.86 9.09
C ILE A 326 7.45 -2.34 8.96
N ARG A 327 7.06 -2.80 7.77
CA ARG A 327 6.79 -4.21 7.49
C ARG A 327 8.01 -5.11 7.69
N ASN A 328 9.20 -4.62 7.39
CA ASN A 328 10.41 -5.41 7.58
C ASN A 328 10.66 -5.75 9.06
N LEU A 329 10.13 -4.95 9.99
CA LEU A 329 10.14 -5.24 11.44
C LEU A 329 9.22 -6.41 11.83
N THR A 330 8.35 -6.86 10.92
CA THR A 330 7.32 -7.90 11.13
C THR A 330 7.49 -9.10 10.20
N SER A 331 8.69 -9.27 9.62
CA SER A 331 8.95 -10.23 8.54
C SER A 331 8.85 -11.70 8.96
N ASP A 332 9.06 -12.01 10.24
CA ASP A 332 8.93 -13.37 10.79
C ASP A 332 7.86 -13.37 11.90
N PRO A 333 6.64 -13.88 11.63
CA PRO A 333 5.55 -13.87 12.59
C PRO A 333 5.87 -14.58 13.93
N SER A 334 6.80 -15.54 13.94
CA SER A 334 7.16 -16.30 15.14
C SER A 334 8.07 -15.53 16.10
N THR A 335 8.80 -14.54 15.57
CA THR A 335 9.71 -13.67 16.32
C THR A 335 9.27 -12.20 16.30
N THR A 336 8.17 -11.89 15.60
CA THR A 336 7.64 -10.54 15.47
C THR A 336 7.19 -10.01 16.82
N LEU A 337 7.70 -8.83 17.14
CA LEU A 337 7.25 -8.08 18.31
C LEU A 337 5.85 -7.55 18.04
N ARG A 338 4.89 -7.84 18.92
CA ARG A 338 3.49 -7.38 18.80
C ARG A 338 3.38 -5.87 18.53
N LYS A 339 4.29 -5.08 19.12
CA LYS A 339 4.37 -3.62 18.88
C LYS A 339 4.68 -3.28 17.42
N ALA A 340 5.53 -4.05 16.74
CA ALA A 340 5.84 -3.85 15.32
C ALA A 340 4.64 -4.23 14.43
N ALA A 341 3.95 -5.34 14.72
CA ALA A 341 2.72 -5.71 14.02
C ALA A 341 1.63 -4.64 14.20
N PHE A 342 1.45 -4.15 15.42
CA PHE A 342 0.52 -3.06 15.72
C PHE A 342 0.92 -1.75 15.02
N ALA A 343 2.22 -1.45 14.92
CA ALA A 343 2.72 -0.30 14.18
C ALA A 343 2.33 -0.35 12.70
N LEU A 344 2.48 -1.52 12.07
CA LEU A 344 2.11 -1.74 10.68
C LEU A 344 0.60 -1.63 10.48
N LEU A 345 -0.19 -2.23 11.38
CA LEU A 345 -1.65 -2.08 11.41
C LEU A 345 -2.05 -0.59 11.43
N ARG A 346 -1.52 0.20 12.36
CA ARG A 346 -1.87 1.63 12.48
C ARG A 346 -1.40 2.45 11.28
N THR A 347 -0.30 2.04 10.65
CA THR A 347 0.17 2.64 9.39
C THR A 347 -0.84 2.39 8.26
N ILE A 348 -1.32 1.15 8.11
CA ILE A 348 -2.35 0.82 7.12
C ILE A 348 -3.65 1.57 7.41
N GLU A 349 -4.09 1.61 8.67
CA GLU A 349 -5.29 2.33 9.08
C GLU A 349 -5.20 3.83 8.73
N ASN A 350 -4.06 4.47 9.02
CA ASN A 350 -3.83 5.87 8.69
C ASN A 350 -3.80 6.12 7.17
N PHE A 351 -3.24 5.19 6.40
CA PHE A 351 -3.27 5.24 4.94
C PHE A 351 -4.72 5.22 4.44
N VAL A 352 -5.50 4.21 4.86
CA VAL A 352 -6.90 4.06 4.45
C VAL A 352 -7.74 5.27 4.84
N ALA A 353 -7.61 5.76 6.08
CA ALA A 353 -8.33 6.94 6.55
C ALA A 353 -8.03 8.18 5.70
N THR A 354 -6.76 8.40 5.35
CA THR A 354 -6.33 9.52 4.51
C THR A 354 -6.95 9.43 3.12
N VAL A 355 -6.88 8.25 2.50
CA VAL A 355 -7.42 8.03 1.15
C VAL A 355 -8.94 8.17 1.11
N PHE A 356 -9.66 7.59 2.07
CA PHE A 356 -11.12 7.67 2.10
C PHE A 356 -11.62 9.09 2.38
N ASN A 357 -10.96 9.84 3.29
CA ASN A 357 -11.29 11.25 3.50
C ASN A 357 -11.07 12.08 2.23
N PHE A 358 -9.92 11.88 1.57
CA PHE A 358 -9.64 12.56 0.30
C PHE A 358 -10.67 12.23 -0.79
N GLY A 359 -11.02 10.96 -0.93
CA GLY A 359 -12.05 10.50 -1.85
C GLY A 359 -13.41 11.13 -1.56
N ALA A 360 -13.88 11.07 -0.31
CA ALA A 360 -15.15 11.64 0.09
C ALA A 360 -15.21 13.17 -0.17
N ASP A 361 -14.14 13.89 0.16
CA ASP A 361 -14.03 15.33 -0.09
C ASP A 361 -14.01 15.67 -1.58
N PHE A 362 -13.25 14.89 -2.37
CA PHE A 362 -13.15 15.08 -3.80
C PHE A 362 -14.52 14.87 -4.47
N ILE A 363 -15.24 13.80 -4.12
CA ILE A 363 -16.56 13.50 -4.67
C ILE A 363 -17.57 14.58 -4.23
N GLY A 364 -17.59 14.93 -2.94
CA GLY A 364 -18.47 15.96 -2.40
C GLY A 364 -18.26 17.35 -3.00
N ASN A 365 -17.03 17.68 -3.42
CA ASN A 365 -16.70 18.94 -4.08
C ASN A 365 -16.91 18.91 -5.59
N THR A 366 -16.69 17.76 -6.24
CA THR A 366 -16.96 17.56 -7.67
C THR A 366 -18.45 17.69 -7.96
N ALA A 367 -19.31 17.11 -7.11
CA ALA A 367 -20.77 17.26 -7.19
C ALA A 367 -21.25 18.73 -7.04
N LYS A 368 -20.37 19.65 -6.63
CA LYS A 368 -20.65 21.10 -6.56
C LYS A 368 -20.10 21.89 -7.74
N LYS A 369 -19.21 21.33 -8.57
CA LYS A 369 -18.37 22.08 -9.53
C LYS A 369 -18.49 21.59 -10.99
N THR A 370 -19.55 20.87 -11.35
CA THR A 370 -19.87 20.40 -12.71
C THR A 370 -20.18 21.54 -13.70
N ALA A 371 -19.25 22.47 -13.90
CA ALA A 371 -19.33 23.57 -14.87
C ALA A 371 -18.08 23.69 -15.76
N ASP A 372 -16.88 23.32 -15.30
CA ASP A 372 -15.64 23.57 -16.06
C ASP A 372 -14.92 22.25 -16.39
N GLY A 373 -15.32 21.64 -17.51
CA GLY A 373 -14.79 20.37 -17.99
C GLY A 373 -13.33 20.44 -18.44
N VAL A 374 -12.67 19.28 -18.40
CA VAL A 374 -11.35 18.89 -18.95
C VAL A 374 -10.24 18.62 -17.90
N SER A 375 -10.16 19.28 -16.74
CA SER A 375 -9.20 18.89 -15.67
C SER A 375 -9.69 17.74 -14.77
N ASP A 376 -10.97 17.38 -14.87
CA ASP A 376 -11.63 16.48 -13.92
C ASP A 376 -11.33 14.99 -14.12
N ALA A 377 -11.13 14.52 -15.37
CA ALA A 377 -11.10 13.09 -15.66
C ALA A 377 -9.84 12.39 -15.10
N VAL A 378 -8.67 13.01 -15.24
CA VAL A 378 -7.40 12.47 -14.73
C VAL A 378 -7.38 12.47 -13.20
N ALA A 379 -7.87 13.55 -12.58
CA ALA A 379 -7.99 13.64 -11.12
C ALA A 379 -8.99 12.61 -10.57
N LYS A 380 -10.13 12.42 -11.25
CA LYS A 380 -11.12 11.36 -10.93
C LYS A 380 -10.50 9.98 -11.01
N ALA A 381 -9.79 9.67 -12.10
CA ALA A 381 -9.14 8.37 -12.28
C ALA A 381 -8.10 8.11 -11.18
N ALA A 382 -7.30 9.11 -10.81
CA ALA A 382 -6.34 9.00 -9.72
C ALA A 382 -7.03 8.77 -8.35
N VAL A 383 -8.11 9.50 -8.07
CA VAL A 383 -8.90 9.34 -6.83
C VAL A 383 -9.53 7.95 -6.76
N VAL A 384 -10.17 7.49 -7.83
CA VAL A 384 -10.74 6.14 -7.94
C VAL A 384 -9.65 5.09 -7.72
N ALA A 385 -8.53 5.20 -8.43
CA ALA A 385 -7.43 4.26 -8.31
C ALA A 385 -6.88 4.22 -6.87
N LEU A 386 -6.69 5.37 -6.23
CA LEU A 386 -6.24 5.46 -4.83
C LEU A 386 -7.25 4.80 -3.88
N MET A 387 -8.54 5.08 -4.06
CA MET A 387 -9.62 4.47 -3.26
C MET A 387 -9.66 2.95 -3.45
N SER A 388 -9.49 2.43 -4.67
CA SER A 388 -9.38 0.98 -4.90
C SER A 388 -8.22 0.36 -4.13
N VAL A 389 -7.07 1.05 -4.05
CA VAL A 389 -5.94 0.58 -3.22
C VAL A 389 -6.31 0.56 -1.74
N ALA A 390 -6.98 1.60 -1.24
CA ALA A 390 -7.42 1.65 0.15
C ALA A 390 -8.51 0.61 0.47
N ILE A 391 -9.43 0.33 -0.46
CA ILE A 391 -10.41 -0.76 -0.34
C ILE A 391 -9.70 -2.10 -0.26
N ALA A 392 -8.76 -2.39 -1.18
CA ALA A 392 -8.02 -3.63 -1.15
C ALA A 392 -7.29 -3.84 0.19
N GLY A 393 -6.61 -2.78 0.68
CA GLY A 393 -5.98 -2.79 1.99
C GLY A 393 -6.98 -3.02 3.14
N ALA A 394 -8.08 -2.27 3.17
CA ALA A 394 -9.08 -2.34 4.23
C ALA A 394 -9.84 -3.67 4.25
N THR A 395 -10.16 -4.24 3.09
CA THR A 395 -10.87 -5.53 2.96
C THR A 395 -10.04 -6.66 3.56
N GLN A 396 -8.74 -6.71 3.27
CA GLN A 396 -7.82 -7.68 3.91
C GLN A 396 -7.74 -7.51 5.43
N MET A 397 -7.96 -6.28 5.90
CA MET A 397 -7.90 -5.94 7.31
C MET A 397 -9.21 -6.20 8.06
N THR A 398 -10.32 -6.52 7.41
CA THR A 398 -11.65 -6.66 8.05
C THR A 398 -11.68 -7.71 9.17
N GLY A 399 -10.95 -8.82 9.01
CA GLY A 399 -10.82 -9.87 10.03
C GLY A 399 -10.17 -9.34 11.32
N VAL A 400 -8.99 -8.73 11.19
CA VAL A 400 -8.28 -8.09 12.31
C VAL A 400 -9.06 -6.90 12.88
N ALA A 401 -9.63 -6.06 12.03
CA ALA A 401 -10.37 -4.86 12.40
C ALA A 401 -11.63 -5.17 13.22
N GLY A 402 -12.27 -6.33 12.99
CA GLY A 402 -13.40 -6.78 13.79
C GLY A 402 -13.04 -7.13 15.24
N ARG A 403 -11.77 -7.44 15.52
CA ARG A 403 -11.26 -7.73 16.86
C ARG A 403 -10.76 -6.48 17.59
N ILE A 404 -10.32 -5.47 16.85
CA ILE A 404 -9.83 -4.21 17.38
C ILE A 404 -10.96 -3.19 17.26
N SER A 405 -11.67 -2.94 18.37
CA SER A 405 -12.86 -2.07 18.40
C SER A 405 -12.68 -0.73 17.68
N GLU A 406 -11.50 -0.12 17.82
CA GLU A 406 -11.17 1.16 17.20
C GLU A 406 -11.03 1.11 15.67
N ALA A 407 -10.77 -0.07 15.09
CA ALA A 407 -10.59 -0.29 13.65
C ALA A 407 -11.88 -0.73 12.95
N GLY A 408 -12.96 -1.01 13.70
CA GLY A 408 -14.22 -1.52 13.17
C GLY A 408 -14.92 -0.60 12.15
N TRP A 409 -14.53 0.68 12.08
CA TRP A 409 -15.03 1.63 11.08
C TRP A 409 -14.69 1.23 9.64
N MET A 410 -13.56 0.55 9.42
CA MET A 410 -13.06 0.23 8.07
C MET A 410 -14.05 -0.62 7.28
N LYS A 411 -14.71 -1.60 7.92
CA LYS A 411 -15.70 -2.45 7.25
C LYS A 411 -16.87 -1.61 6.70
N ASN A 412 -17.45 -0.76 7.55
CA ASN A 412 -18.56 0.10 7.16
C ASN A 412 -18.13 1.12 6.09
N ALA A 413 -16.92 1.67 6.21
CA ALA A 413 -16.38 2.60 5.23
C ALA A 413 -16.17 1.94 3.87
N VAL A 414 -15.59 0.74 3.83
CA VAL A 414 -15.44 -0.06 2.60
C VAL A 414 -16.81 -0.28 1.95
N GLU A 415 -17.82 -0.73 2.71
CA GLU A 415 -19.16 -0.94 2.17
C GLU A 415 -19.76 0.34 1.56
N ILE A 416 -19.61 1.50 2.23
CA ILE A 416 -20.12 2.77 1.69
C ILE A 416 -19.36 3.18 0.43
N VAL A 417 -18.02 3.08 0.45
CA VAL A 417 -17.17 3.43 -0.68
C VAL A 417 -17.47 2.52 -1.88
N GLN A 418 -17.61 1.20 -1.69
CA GLN A 418 -17.99 0.28 -2.77
C GLN A 418 -19.35 0.62 -3.38
N ARG A 419 -20.37 0.91 -2.57
CA ARG A 419 -21.69 1.30 -3.11
C ARG A 419 -21.65 2.63 -3.85
N GLN A 420 -21.01 3.65 -3.27
CA GLN A 420 -21.06 5.03 -3.78
C GLN A 420 -20.10 5.29 -4.94
N ILE A 421 -18.98 4.57 -4.96
CA ILE A 421 -17.98 4.70 -6.02
C ILE A 421 -18.14 3.54 -6.98
N LEU A 422 -18.03 2.30 -6.51
CA LEU A 422 -18.01 1.10 -7.37
C LEU A 422 -19.39 0.68 -7.94
N GLY A 423 -20.49 1.20 -7.39
CA GLY A 423 -21.86 0.91 -7.86
C GLY A 423 -22.39 -0.47 -7.44
N GLU A 424 -21.83 -1.06 -6.38
CA GLU A 424 -22.22 -2.37 -5.83
C GLU A 424 -23.38 -2.34 -4.83
#